data_AF-A0A0J5Y6H3-F1
#
_entry.id   AF-A0A0J5Y6H3-F1
#
_cell.length_a   1.000
_cell.length_b   1.000
_cell.length_c   1.000
_cell.angle_alpha   90.00
_cell.angle_beta   90.00
_cell.angle_gamma   90.00
#
_symmetry.space_group_name_H-M   'P 1'
#
loop_
_entity.id
_entity.type
_entity.pdbx_description
1 polymer ?
#
loop_
_entity_poly.entity_id
_entity_poly.type
_entity_poly.pdbx_seq_one_letter_code
_entity_poly.pdbx_strand_id
1 'polypeptide(L)' 'MKEKLSRHYIELLAIQSACRFCKSLDLAPTLENLAMISGFSEEKILIIMETSYQLQEYPKLLKKNLTSH' A
#
# COMPACT_ATOMS: atom_id res chain seq x y z
N MET A 1 6.42 8.09 -21.70
CA MET A 1 6.03 9.14 -20.73
C MET A 1 6.45 8.66 -19.34
N LYS A 2 7.11 9.48 -18.51
CA LYS A 2 7.34 9.12 -17.11
C LYS A 2 6.02 9.31 -16.37
N GLU A 3 5.30 8.23 -16.07
CA GLU A 3 4.14 8.29 -15.20
C GLU A 3 4.61 8.81 -13.83
N LYS A 4 4.10 9.96 -13.42
CA LYS A 4 4.35 10.46 -12.07
C LYS A 4 3.44 9.69 -11.12
N LEU A 5 4.05 8.98 -10.17
CA LEU A 5 3.29 8.36 -9.09
C LEU A 5 2.50 9.43 -8.35
N SER A 6 1.23 9.15 -8.07
CA SER A 6 0.43 10.04 -7.24
C SER A 6 1.03 10.09 -5.83
N ARG A 7 0.88 11.22 -5.15
CA ARG A 7 1.32 11.38 -3.76
C ARG A 7 0.77 10.26 -2.87
N HIS A 8 -0.52 9.95 -3.02
CA HIS A 8 -1.18 8.88 -2.28
C HIS A 8 -0.52 7.52 -2.51
N TYR A 9 -0.10 7.21 -3.74
CA TYR A 9 0.58 5.94 -4.03
C TYR A 9 1.98 5.86 -3.39
N ILE A 10 2.72 6.99 -3.37
CA ILE A 10 4.00 7.07 -2.68
C ILE A 10 3.81 6.86 -1.18
N GLU A 11 2.77 7.46 -0.59
CA GLU A 11 2.44 7.32 0.82
C GLU A 11 2.04 5.88 1.17
N LEU A 12 1.24 5.22 0.33
CA LEU A 12 0.91 3.80 0.47
C LEU A 12 2.15 2.91 0.38
N LEU A 13 3.03 3.15 -0.60
CA LEU A 13 4.29 2.40 -0.75
C LEU A 13 5.19 2.56 0.48
N ALA A 14 5.25 3.76 1.08
CA ALA A 14 6.02 4.00 2.29
C ALA A 14 5.51 3.16 3.46
N ILE A 15 4.18 3.09 3.67
CA ILE A 15 3.57 2.25 4.70
C ILE A 15 3.82 0.76 4.42
N GLN A 16 3.63 0.30 3.18
CA GLN A 16 3.91 -1.09 2.81
C GLN A 16 5.39 -1.46 3.02
N SER A 17 6.29 -0.53 2.74
CA SER A 17 7.73 -0.70 3.00
C SER A 17 8.01 -0.81 4.49
N ALA A 18 7.38 0.04 5.32
CA ALA A 18 7.49 -0.04 6.78
C ALA A 18 6.98 -1.39 7.33
N CYS A 19 5.84 -1.88 6.82
CA CYS A 19 5.33 -3.21 7.18
C CYS A 19 6.33 -4.34 6.85
N ARG A 20 6.98 -4.27 5.68
CA ARG A 20 8.00 -5.26 5.28
C ARG A 20 9.25 -5.16 6.13
N PHE A 21 9.66 -3.95 6.49
CA PHE A 21 10.79 -3.72 7.38
C PHE A 21 10.55 -4.31 8.77
N CYS A 22 9.37 -4.10 9.36
CA CYS A 22 9.00 -4.77 10.62
C CYS A 22 9.14 -6.29 10.53
N LYS A 23 8.61 -6.91 9.46
CA LYS A 23 8.72 -8.36 9.24
C LYS A 23 10.18 -8.83 9.09
N SER A 24 11.05 -8.04 8.47
CA SER A 24 12.47 -8.40 8.32
C SER A 24 13.24 -8.39 9.65
N LEU A 25 12.68 -7.75 10.68
CA LEU A 25 13.24 -7.67 12.03
C LEU A 25 12.48 -8.54 13.05
N ASP A 26 11.56 -9.39 12.60
CA ASP A 26 10.61 -10.13 13.46
C ASP A 26 9.83 -9.23 14.44
N LEU A 27 9.57 -7.99 14.04
CA LEU A 27 8.75 -7.02 14.78
C LEU A 27 7.31 -7.04 14.29
N ALA A 28 6.37 -6.89 15.22
CA ALA A 28 4.97 -6.66 14.86
C ALA A 28 4.82 -5.28 14.18
N PRO A 29 4.08 -5.19 13.05
CA PRO A 29 3.79 -3.92 12.39
C PRO A 29 2.68 -3.16 13.13
N THR A 30 2.95 -2.76 14.37
CA THR A 30 2.07 -1.90 15.17
C THR A 30 2.03 -0.48 14.58
N LEU A 31 0.98 0.29 14.88
CA LEU A 31 0.84 1.68 14.44
C LEU A 31 2.04 2.54 14.84
N GLU A 32 2.50 2.40 16.08
CA GLU A 32 3.70 3.07 16.60
C GLU A 32 4.95 2.73 15.76
N ASN A 33 5.19 1.45 15.48
CA ASN A 33 6.34 1.02 14.68
C ASN A 33 6.25 1.57 13.26
N LEU A 34 5.06 1.52 12.65
CA LEU A 34 4.83 2.06 11.32
C LEU A 34 5.02 3.59 11.27
N ALA A 35 4.58 4.31 12.30
CA ALA A 35 4.79 5.76 12.43
C ALA A 35 6.27 6.09 12.53
N MET A 36 7.01 5.37 13.38
CA MET A 36 8.45 5.54 13.56
C MET A 36 9.24 5.30 12.26
N ILE A 37 8.90 4.24 11.51
CA ILE A 37 9.63 3.86 10.30
C ILE A 37 9.25 4.73 9.10
N SER A 38 7.96 5.02 8.92
CA SER A 38 7.47 5.78 7.76
C SER A 38 7.59 7.29 7.93
N GLY A 39 7.71 7.78 9.17
CA GLY A 39 7.70 9.21 9.49
C GLY A 39 6.32 9.86 9.40
N PHE A 40 5.25 9.08 9.27
CA PHE A 40 3.88 9.55 9.30
C PHE A 40 3.30 9.48 10.72
N SER A 41 2.30 10.33 10.99
CA SER A 41 1.50 10.17 12.21
C SER A 41 0.61 8.92 12.12
N GLU A 42 0.22 8.38 13.27
CA GLU A 42 -0.66 7.23 13.36
C GLU A 42 -2.01 7.47 12.66
N GLU A 43 -2.58 8.66 12.81
CA GLU A 43 -3.84 9.04 12.17
C GLU A 43 -3.71 9.03 10.64
N LYS A 44 -2.58 9.53 10.13
CA LYS A 44 -2.31 9.54 8.69
C LYS A 44 -2.17 8.11 8.15
N ILE A 45 -1.54 7.22 8.90
CA ILE A 45 -1.41 5.81 8.52
C ILE A 45 -2.78 5.15 8.41
N LEU A 46 -3.66 5.37 9.40
CA LEU A 46 -5.03 4.85 9.37
C LEU A 46 -5.80 5.35 8.15
N ILE A 47 -5.74 6.64 7.85
CA ILE A 47 -6.40 7.24 6.68
C ILE A 47 -5.91 6.59 5.38
N ILE A 48 -4.60 6.42 5.22
CA ILE A 48 -4.03 5.82 4.00
C ILE A 48 -4.42 4.35 3.88
N MET A 49 -4.41 3.59 4.99
CA MET A 49 -4.81 2.19 4.98
C MET A 49 -6.30 2.00 4.67
N GLU A 50 -7.16 2.84 5.25
CA GLU A 50 -8.61 2.81 5.02
C GLU A 50 -8.97 3.17 3.57
N THR A 51 -8.38 4.24 3.05
CA THR A 51 -8.58 4.66 1.65
C THR A 51 -8.05 3.63 0.65
N SER A 52 -6.96 2.93 0.99
CA SER A 52 -6.42 1.84 0.16
C SER A 52 -7.31 0.59 0.15
N TYR A 53 -7.99 0.30 1.27
CA TYR A 53 -8.98 -0.78 1.35
C TYR A 53 -10.21 -0.46 0.47
N GLN A 54 -10.63 0.80 0.43
CA GLN A 54 -11.73 1.25 -0.44
C GLN A 54 -11.34 1.23 -1.93
N LEU A 55 -10.06 1.49 -2.25
CA LEU A 55 -9.51 1.40 -3.60
C LEU A 55 -9.31 -0.06 -4.09
N GLN A 56 -9.57 -1.06 -3.25
CA GLN A 56 -9.50 -2.48 -3.62
C GLN A 56 -10.73 -2.97 -4.43
N GLU A 57 -11.62 -2.07 -4.84
CA GLU A 57 -12.55 -2.29 -5.95
C GLU A 57 -11.98 -1.76 -7.27
N TYR A 58 -10.99 -2.45 -7.84
CA TYR A 58 -10.70 -2.37 -9.28
C TYR A 58 -10.66 -3.77 -9.91
N PRO A 59 -11.10 -3.89 -11.17
CA PRO A 59 -11.94 -4.98 -11.62
C PRO A 59 -11.17 -6.29 -11.74
N LYS A 60 -11.88 -7.39 -11.47
CA LYS A 60 -11.56 -8.73 -11.94
C LYS A 60 -10.94 -8.62 -13.34
N LEU A 61 -9.64 -8.82 -13.42
CA LEU A 61 -8.90 -8.83 -14.67
C LEU A 61 -9.63 -9.79 -15.62
N LEU A 62 -10.23 -9.17 -16.62
CA LEU A 62 -10.69 -9.71 -17.88
C LEU A 62 -9.93 -11.01 -18.19
N LYS A 63 -10.60 -12.16 -18.09
CA LYS A 63 -10.11 -13.37 -18.76
C LYS A 63 -10.06 -13.00 -20.25
N LYS A 64 -8.85 -12.72 -20.71
CA LYS A 64 -8.52 -12.49 -22.11
C LYS A 64 -9.23 -13.55 -22.95
N ASN A 65 -9.91 -13.09 -23.99
CA ASN A 65 -10.32 -13.92 -25.12
C ASN A 65 -9.15 -14.82 -25.52
N LEU A 66 -9.25 -16.11 -25.21
CA LEU A 66 -8.54 -17.15 -25.92
C LEU A 66 -9.36 -17.42 -27.17
N THR A 67 -9.12 -16.61 -28.20
CA THR A 67 -9.33 -17.07 -29.57
C THR A 67 -8.42 -18.27 -29.78
N SER A 68 -9.01 -19.45 -29.90
CA SER A 68 -8.40 -20.61 -30.58
C SER A 68 -9.52 -21.39 -31.27
N HIS A 69 -9.34 -21.51 -32.59
CA HIS A 69 -10.16 -22.21 -33.60
C HIS A 69 -11.32 -21.43 -34.19
#